data_AF-A0A9E7BMS3-F1
#
_entry.id   AF-A0A9E7BMS3-F1
#
_cell.length_a   1.000
_cell.length_b   1.000
_cell.length_c   1.000
_cell.angle_alpha   90.00
_cell.angle_beta   90.00
_cell.angle_gamma   90.00
#
_symmetry.space_group_name_H-M   'P 1'
#
loop_
_entity.id
_entity.type
_entity.pdbx_description
1 polymer ?
#
loop_
_entity_poly.entity_id
_entity_poly.type
_entity_poly.pdbx_seq_one_letter_code
_entity_poly.pdbx_strand_id
1 'polypeptide(L)'
;MGEFAVEVGGLRTAARSVDDIADAATPSGDVAHPSTVGDEGLSDAIASFAAKTQRSWAERLAATTALADGLRASAVEYESADGDGRDDVRSAARAY
;
A
#
# COMPACT_ATOMS: atom_id res chain seq x y z
N MET A 1 -4.53 10.57 -30.56
CA MET A 1 -3.59 10.79 -29.44
C MET A 1 -4.40 10.52 -28.19
N GLY A 2 -4.27 9.34 -27.59
CA GLY A 2 -5.08 8.96 -26.43
C GLY A 2 -4.65 9.78 -25.23
N GLU A 3 -5.57 10.54 -24.68
CA GLU A 3 -5.38 11.29 -23.46
C GLU A 3 -5.07 10.29 -22.33
N PHE A 4 -3.88 10.34 -21.77
CA PHE A 4 -3.56 9.64 -20.52
C PHE A 4 -4.23 10.41 -19.36
N ALA A 5 -5.56 10.50 -19.39
CA ALA A 5 -6.34 11.00 -18.28
C ALA A 5 -6.32 9.91 -17.20
N VAL A 6 -5.43 10.06 -16.22
CA VAL A 6 -5.45 9.23 -15.02
C VAL A 6 -6.65 9.68 -14.20
N GLU A 7 -7.71 8.87 -14.21
CA GLU A 7 -8.93 9.19 -13.45
C GLU A 7 -8.65 9.07 -11.94
N VAL A 8 -8.81 10.17 -11.20
CA VAL A 8 -8.62 10.23 -9.73
C VAL A 8 -9.45 9.15 -9.02
N GLY A 9 -10.65 8.85 -9.53
CA GLY A 9 -11.49 7.75 -9.04
C GLY A 9 -10.86 6.36 -9.19
N GLY A 10 -10.13 6.14 -10.28
CA GLY A 10 -9.36 4.92 -10.52
C GLY A 10 -8.21 4.75 -9.53
N LEU A 11 -7.46 5.82 -9.24
CA LEU A 11 -6.38 5.79 -8.24
C LEU A 11 -6.89 5.48 -6.83
N ARG A 12 -8.01 6.12 -6.42
CA ARG A 12 -8.66 5.85 -5.12
C ARG A 12 -9.17 4.42 -5.02
N THR A 13 -9.74 3.89 -6.11
CA THR A 13 -10.20 2.50 -6.16
C THR A 13 -9.03 1.52 -6.05
N ALA A 14 -7.93 1.78 -6.76
CA ALA A 14 -6.72 0.99 -6.67
C ALA A 14 -6.14 1.00 -5.24
N ALA A 15 -6.07 2.16 -4.59
CA ALA A 15 -5.61 2.27 -3.20
C ALA A 15 -6.47 1.40 -2.26
N ARG A 16 -7.79 1.43 -2.42
CA ARG A 16 -8.72 0.62 -1.63
C ARG A 16 -8.50 -0.88 -1.84
N SER A 17 -8.31 -1.31 -3.08
CA SER A 17 -7.99 -2.72 -3.36
C SER A 17 -6.66 -3.15 -2.73
N VAL A 18 -5.68 -2.25 -2.65
CA VAL A 18 -4.40 -2.51 -1.97
C VAL A 18 -4.59 -2.62 -0.45
N ASP A 19 -5.45 -1.79 0.15
CA ASP A 19 -5.82 -1.91 1.57
C ASP A 19 -6.49 -3.25 1.87
N ASP A 20 -7.48 -3.65 1.05
CA ASP A 20 -8.19 -4.92 1.24
C ASP A 20 -7.21 -6.12 1.21
N ILE A 21 -6.17 -6.04 0.37
CA ILE A 21 -5.09 -7.05 0.32
C ILE A 21 -4.24 -7.00 1.58
N ALA A 22 -3.87 -5.81 2.08
CA ALA A 22 -3.07 -5.66 3.30
C ALA A 22 -3.83 -6.15 4.54
N ASP A 23 -5.12 -5.83 4.64
CA ASP A 23 -6.00 -6.29 5.72
C ASP A 23 -6.14 -7.81 5.71
N ALA A 24 -6.40 -8.41 4.54
CA ALA A 24 -6.47 -9.87 4.39
C ALA A 24 -5.14 -10.57 4.68
N ALA A 25 -4.02 -9.87 4.45
CA ALA A 25 -2.67 -10.38 4.68
C ALA A 25 -2.19 -10.16 6.14
N THR A 26 -2.94 -9.47 6.99
CA THR A 26 -2.55 -9.30 8.39
C THR A 26 -2.61 -10.65 9.12
N PRO A 27 -1.49 -11.16 9.67
CA PRO A 27 -1.47 -12.47 10.33
C PRO A 27 -2.45 -12.49 11.51
N SER A 28 -3.29 -13.52 11.58
CA SER A 28 -4.28 -13.67 12.65
C SER A 28 -3.69 -14.09 14.01
N GLY A 29 -2.36 -14.13 14.16
CA GLY A 29 -1.69 -14.44 15.41
C GLY A 29 -0.17 -14.50 15.28
N ASP A 30 0.52 -14.28 16.40
CA ASP A 30 1.94 -14.59 16.50
C ASP A 30 2.14 -16.09 16.29
N VAL A 31 3.12 -16.45 15.44
CA VAL A 31 3.54 -17.84 15.32
C VAL A 31 4.16 -18.21 16.67
N ALA A 32 3.37 -18.91 17.49
CA ALA A 32 3.82 -19.39 18.78
C ALA A 32 5.10 -20.21 18.58
N HIS A 33 6.10 -19.97 19.44
CA HIS A 33 7.30 -20.79 19.46
C HIS A 33 6.86 -22.24 19.59
N PRO A 34 7.25 -23.15 18.67
CA PRO A 34 6.94 -24.56 18.83
C PRO A 34 7.73 -25.04 20.03
N SER A 35 7.10 -24.98 21.20
CA SER A 35 7.62 -25.57 22.40
C SER A 35 7.70 -27.07 22.16
N THR A 36 8.93 -27.56 22.07
CA THR A 36 9.33 -28.95 22.30
C THR A 36 9.23 -29.88 21.08
N VAL A 37 10.19 -29.78 20.15
CA VAL A 37 10.44 -30.87 19.19
C VAL A 37 11.34 -31.97 19.79
N GLY A 38 11.69 -31.88 21.08
CA GLY A 38 12.56 -32.86 21.75
C GLY A 38 14.03 -32.80 21.30
N ASP A 39 14.34 -32.00 20.28
CA ASP A 39 15.67 -31.69 19.77
C ASP A 39 15.85 -30.16 19.77
N GLU A 40 16.90 -29.70 20.45
CA GLU A 40 17.17 -28.28 20.66
C GLU A 40 17.59 -27.59 19.35
N GLY A 41 18.42 -28.24 18.53
CA GLY A 41 18.87 -27.69 17.25
C GLY A 41 17.73 -27.52 16.23
N LEU A 42 16.80 -28.47 16.19
CA LEU A 42 15.60 -28.37 15.36
C LEU A 42 14.64 -27.30 15.88
N SER A 43 14.49 -27.20 17.21
CA SER A 43 13.67 -26.14 17.82
C SER A 43 14.21 -24.75 17.48
N ASP A 44 15.53 -24.55 17.56
CA ASP A 44 16.22 -23.32 17.16
C ASP A 44 16.09 -23.01 15.67
N ALA A 45 16.19 -24.04 14.81
CA ALA A 45 16.01 -23.87 13.37
C ALA A 45 14.58 -23.41 13.02
N ILE A 46 13.57 -24.01 13.65
CA ILE A 46 12.17 -23.64 13.45
C ILE A 46 11.90 -22.23 14.00
N ALA A 47 12.43 -21.91 15.17
CA ALA A 47 12.41 -20.58 15.75
C ALA A 47 12.99 -19.51 14.81
N SER A 48 14.19 -19.77 14.27
CA SER A 48 14.87 -18.88 13.32
C SER A 48 14.06 -18.72 12.03
N PHE A 49 13.50 -19.82 11.50
CA PHE A 49 12.67 -19.80 10.31
C PHE A 49 11.38 -18.98 10.53
N ALA A 50 10.69 -19.19 11.66
CA ALA A 50 9.49 -18.44 12.02
C ALA A 50 9.79 -16.94 12.15
N ALA A 51 10.85 -16.56 12.86
CA ALA A 51 11.25 -15.17 13.02
C ALA A 51 11.59 -14.49 11.69
N LYS A 52 12.34 -15.16 10.80
CA LYS A 52 12.64 -14.65 9.45
C LYS A 52 11.37 -14.49 8.62
N THR A 53 10.47 -15.47 8.69
CA THR A 53 9.22 -15.45 7.93
C THR A 53 8.31 -14.31 8.39
N GLN A 54 8.14 -14.13 9.71
CA GLN A 54 7.40 -13.01 10.29
C GLN A 54 7.99 -11.66 9.86
N ARG A 55 9.32 -11.52 9.91
CA ARG A 55 10.00 -10.29 9.50
C ARG A 55 9.75 -9.97 8.02
N SER A 56 10.01 -10.92 7.12
CA SER A 56 9.79 -10.71 5.69
C SER A 56 8.32 -10.47 5.34
N TRP A 57 7.40 -11.05 6.11
CA TRP A 57 5.98 -10.77 5.97
C TRP A 57 5.63 -9.34 6.38
N ALA A 58 6.12 -8.88 7.53
CA ALA A 58 5.93 -7.51 8.00
C ALA A 58 6.50 -6.48 7.01
N GLU A 59 7.68 -6.74 6.45
CA GLU A 59 8.29 -5.89 5.41
C GLU A 59 7.42 -5.79 4.15
N ARG A 60 6.82 -6.92 3.71
CA ARG A 60 5.90 -6.93 2.56
C ARG A 60 4.62 -6.16 2.84
N LEU A 61 4.01 -6.37 4.02
CA LEU A 61 2.83 -5.62 4.44
C LEU A 61 3.10 -4.11 4.44
N ALA A 62 4.23 -3.69 5.01
CA ALA A 62 4.63 -2.28 5.02
C ALA A 62 4.79 -1.71 3.61
N ALA A 63 5.39 -2.46 2.68
CA ALA A 63 5.50 -2.05 1.28
C ALA A 63 4.13 -1.94 0.59
N THR A 64 3.21 -2.86 0.87
CA THR A 64 1.83 -2.81 0.36
C THR A 64 1.07 -1.59 0.89
N THR A 65 1.16 -1.28 2.19
CA THR A 65 0.57 -0.06 2.76
C THR A 65 1.17 1.20 2.13
N ALA A 66 2.49 1.26 1.97
CA ALA A 66 3.16 2.38 1.32
C ALA A 66 2.71 2.59 -0.13
N LEU A 67 2.39 1.50 -0.86
CA LEU A 67 1.81 1.59 -2.20
C LEU A 67 0.41 2.24 -2.16
N ALA A 68 -0.45 1.85 -1.22
CA ALA A 68 -1.77 2.47 -1.06
C ALA A 68 -1.64 3.97 -0.76
N ASP A 69 -0.72 4.36 0.13
CA ASP A 69 -0.43 5.76 0.44
C ASP A 69 0.08 6.54 -0.78
N GLY A 70 0.96 5.94 -1.58
CA GLY A 70 1.43 6.52 -2.84
C GLY A 70 0.29 6.77 -3.83
N LEU A 71 -0.62 5.80 -3.99
CA LEU A 71 -1.78 5.94 -4.87
C LEU A 71 -2.72 7.06 -4.40
N ARG A 72 -2.92 7.22 -3.09
CA ARG A 72 -3.69 8.33 -2.52
C ARG A 72 -3.00 9.68 -2.73
N ALA A 73 -1.68 9.74 -2.53
CA ALA A 73 -0.90 10.95 -2.75
C ALA A 73 -0.99 11.41 -4.22
N SER A 74 -0.80 10.48 -5.17
CA SER A 74 -0.98 10.78 -6.60
C SER A 74 -2.40 11.25 -6.90
N ALA A 75 -3.43 10.66 -6.29
CA ALA A 75 -4.81 11.10 -6.48
C ALA A 75 -5.03 12.57 -6.04
N VAL A 76 -4.39 12.99 -4.94
CA VAL A 76 -4.42 14.39 -4.47
C VAL A 76 -3.69 15.32 -5.43
N GLU A 77 -2.53 14.93 -5.93
CA GLU A 77 -1.75 15.72 -6.89
C GLU A 77 -2.53 15.97 -8.20
N TYR A 78 -3.17 14.93 -8.74
CA TYR A 78 -4.01 15.05 -9.94
C TYR A 78 -5.22 15.96 -9.69
N GLU A 79 -5.87 15.85 -8.53
CA GLU A 79 -7.03 16.70 -8.19
C GLU A 79 -6.63 18.17 -8.03
N SER A 80 -5.45 18.46 -7.48
CA SER A 80 -4.89 19.82 -7.41
C SER A 80 -4.58 20.35 -8.80
N ALA A 81 -3.89 19.58 -9.64
CA ALA A 81 -3.53 19.99 -10.99
C ALA A 81 -4.77 20.30 -11.86
N ASP A 82 -5.82 19.49 -11.73
CA ASP A 82 -7.11 19.72 -12.41
C ASP A 82 -7.84 20.96 -11.87
N GLY A 83 -7.66 21.30 -10.59
CA GLY A 83 -8.21 22.49 -9.96
C GLY A 83 -7.50 23.76 -10.41
N ASP A 84 -6.17 23.77 -10.33
CA ASP A 84 -5.32 24.89 -10.74
C ASP A 84 -5.53 25.22 -12.22
N GLY A 85 -5.57 24.20 -13.08
CA GLY A 85 -5.86 24.39 -14.51
C GLY A 85 -7.24 25.00 -14.78
N ARG A 86 -8.26 24.64 -13.99
CA ARG A 86 -9.60 25.23 -14.10
C ARG A 86 -9.63 26.70 -13.66
N ASP A 87 -8.87 27.04 -12.64
CA ASP A 87 -8.81 28.41 -12.13
C ASP A 87 -7.99 29.34 -13.03
N ASP A 88 -6.93 28.83 -13.66
CA ASP A 88 -6.18 29.54 -14.70
C ASP A 88 -7.04 29.84 -15.93
N VAL A 89 -7.79 28.86 -16.44
CA VAL A 89 -8.71 29.05 -17.57
C VAL A 89 -9.81 30.05 -17.23
N ARG A 90 -10.37 29.98 -16.01
CA ARG A 90 -11.38 30.95 -15.55
C ARG A 90 -10.82 32.37 -15.43
N SER A 91 -9.57 32.50 -14.96
CA SER A 91 -8.89 33.78 -14.84
C SER A 91 -8.60 34.38 -16.22
N ALA A 92 -8.14 33.58 -17.17
CA ALA A 92 -7.94 34.00 -18.57
C ALA A 92 -9.26 34.43 -19.24
N ALA A 93 -10.36 33.72 -18.98
CA ALA A 93 -11.67 34.05 -19.55
C ALA A 93 -12.31 35.34 -18.99
N ARG A 94 -11.88 35.82 -17.81
CA ARG A 94 -12.33 37.09 -17.21
C ARG A 94 -11.51 38.31 -17.64
N ALA A 95 -10.36 38.08 -18.26
CA ALA A 95 -9.46 39.12 -18.74
C ALA A 95 -9.75 39.58 -20.18
N TYR A 96 -10.72 38.94 -20.85
CA TYR A 96 -11.25 39.29 -22.17
C TYR A 96 -12.70 39.77 -22.05
#